data_AF-A0A961VX89-F1
#
_entry.id   AF-A0A961VX89-F1
#
_cell.length_a   1.000
_cell.length_b   1.000
_cell.length_c   1.000
_cell.angle_alpha   90.00
_cell.angle_beta   90.00
_cell.angle_gamma   90.00
#
_symmetry.space_group_name_H-M   'P 1'
#
loop_
_entity.id
_entity.type
_entity.pdbx_description
1 polymer ?
#
loop_
_entity_poly.entity_id
_entity_poly.type
_entity_poly.pdbx_seq_one_letter_code
_entity_poly.pdbx_strand_id
1 'polypeptide(L)'
;MAVPDPVAADNAVPRAWLAIVGIGEDGIDGLTPAARHLVESAEIVFGGARHLALAAPLIRGAARPWPSPFDRAVEAVLAERGRSVCVLASGDPFHYGVGPLLADALPADEIVAVPAPSAFSLAAARLGWPLADTTCLSLHGRSPDLIRPHLHP
;
A
#
# COMPACT_ATOMS: atom_id res chain seq x y z
N MET A 1 9.46 -38.12 -6.71
CA MET A 1 9.75 -36.71 -6.41
C MET A 1 8.45 -36.10 -5.94
N ALA A 2 8.24 -36.03 -4.62
CA ALA A 2 6.98 -35.59 -4.04
C ALA A 2 6.80 -34.08 -4.26
N VAL A 3 5.64 -33.70 -4.79
CA VAL A 3 5.18 -32.31 -4.85
C VAL A 3 4.88 -31.89 -3.40
N PRO A 4 5.46 -30.81 -2.87
CA PRO A 4 5.17 -30.40 -1.50
C PRO A 4 3.73 -29.87 -1.37
N ASP A 5 3.08 -30.23 -0.26
CA ASP A 5 1.72 -29.84 0.10
C ASP A 5 1.58 -28.32 0.30
N PRO A 6 0.59 -27.64 -0.30
CA PRO A 6 0.43 -26.18 -0.19
C PRO A 6 -0.27 -25.72 1.11
N VAL A 7 -0.52 -26.62 2.08
CA VAL A 7 -1.29 -26.31 3.31
C VAL A 7 -0.58 -26.76 4.58
N ALA A 8 0.75 -26.79 4.58
CA ALA A 8 1.52 -26.75 5.83
C ALA A 8 1.82 -25.28 6.15
N ALA A 9 0.81 -24.55 6.64
CA ALA A 9 1.01 -23.24 7.23
C ALA A 9 1.80 -23.42 8.53
N ASP A 10 3.11 -23.30 8.41
CA ASP A 10 4.01 -23.14 9.55
C ASP A 10 3.58 -21.88 10.31
N ASN A 11 3.33 -22.07 11.61
CA ASN A 11 2.87 -21.04 12.53
C ASN A 11 4.05 -20.16 12.97
N ALA A 12 4.84 -19.69 11.99
CA ALA A 12 5.93 -18.78 12.19
C ALA A 12 5.38 -17.35 12.22
N VAL A 13 5.54 -16.70 13.37
CA VAL A 13 5.36 -15.25 13.55
C VAL A 13 6.00 -14.51 12.35
N PRO A 14 5.34 -13.53 11.70
CA PRO A 14 5.83 -13.01 10.43
C PRO A 14 7.27 -12.48 10.53
N ARG A 15 8.11 -12.92 9.60
CA ARG A 15 9.44 -12.35 9.27
C ARG A 15 9.38 -10.89 8.81
N ALA A 16 8.21 -10.41 8.39
CA ALA A 16 8.02 -9.09 7.83
C ALA A 16 7.89 -8.03 8.93
N TRP A 17 8.80 -7.05 8.93
CA TRP A 17 8.77 -5.92 9.85
C TRP A 17 8.02 -4.71 9.27
N LEU A 18 7.83 -4.68 7.94
CA LEU A 18 7.16 -3.60 7.22
C LEU A 18 5.82 -4.07 6.64
N ALA A 19 4.73 -3.50 7.14
CA ALA A 19 3.41 -3.60 6.56
C ALA A 19 3.13 -2.44 5.61
N ILE A 20 2.56 -2.71 4.44
CA ILE A 20 2.08 -1.69 3.51
C ILE A 20 0.58 -1.90 3.32
N VAL A 21 -0.21 -1.01 3.93
CA VAL A 21 -1.67 -1.14 4.03
C VAL A 21 -2.36 -0.13 3.13
N GLY A 22 -3.18 -0.65 2.23
CA GLY A 22 -4.12 0.12 1.45
C GLY A 22 -5.27 0.66 2.30
N ILE A 23 -5.58 1.95 2.16
CA ILE A 23 -6.72 2.61 2.80
C ILE A 23 -7.53 3.39 1.75
N GLY A 24 -8.85 3.24 1.82
CA GLY A 24 -9.82 3.97 0.98
C GLY A 24 -10.36 5.21 1.68
N GLU A 25 -11.29 5.93 1.03
CA GLU A 25 -11.95 7.10 1.64
C GLU A 25 -12.85 6.73 2.83
N ASP A 26 -13.29 5.47 2.91
CA ASP A 26 -14.03 4.94 4.06
C ASP A 26 -13.15 4.77 5.31
N GLY A 27 -11.86 5.12 5.22
CA GLY A 27 -10.92 5.13 6.32
C GLY A 27 -10.81 3.77 7.01
N ILE A 28 -10.85 3.78 8.34
CA ILE A 28 -10.76 2.55 9.15
C ILE A 28 -11.91 1.58 8.86
N ASP A 29 -13.09 2.07 8.48
CA ASP A 29 -14.28 1.26 8.27
C ASP A 29 -14.15 0.34 7.04
N GLY A 30 -13.35 0.76 6.06
CA GLY A 30 -13.00 -0.06 4.90
C GLY A 30 -11.87 -1.07 5.15
N LEU A 31 -11.19 -1.04 6.29
CA LEU A 31 -10.06 -1.93 6.59
C LEU A 31 -10.53 -3.31 7.05
N THR A 32 -9.90 -4.36 6.50
CA THR A 32 -10.06 -5.74 6.96
C THR A 32 -9.52 -5.91 8.40
N PRO A 33 -9.94 -6.94 9.14
CA PRO A 33 -9.39 -7.21 10.47
C PRO A 33 -7.86 -7.34 10.49
N ALA A 34 -7.27 -7.98 9.47
CA ALA A 34 -5.82 -8.10 9.35
C ALA A 34 -5.14 -6.74 9.12
N ALA A 35 -5.68 -5.89 8.23
CA ALA A 35 -5.17 -4.55 8.00
C ALA A 35 -5.24 -3.67 9.26
N ARG A 36 -6.37 -3.73 9.99
CA ARG A 36 -6.55 -3.00 11.25
C ARG A 36 -5.47 -3.41 12.27
N HIS A 37 -5.26 -4.72 12.44
CA HIS A 37 -4.25 -5.23 13.35
C HIS A 37 -2.83 -4.74 13.02
N LEU A 38 -2.46 -4.70 11.74
CA LEU A 38 -1.15 -4.19 11.30
C LEU A 38 -0.97 -2.70 11.61
N VAL A 39 -2.03 -1.89 11.50
CA VAL A 39 -1.98 -0.46 11.87
C VAL A 39 -1.91 -0.29 13.40
N GLU A 40 -2.69 -1.06 14.15
CA GLU A 40 -2.74 -0.98 15.62
C GLU A 40 -1.46 -1.44 16.31
N SER A 41 -0.79 -2.46 15.75
CA SER A 41 0.43 -3.06 16.30
C SER A 41 1.72 -2.39 15.81
N ALA A 42 1.63 -1.43 14.88
CA ALA A 42 2.78 -0.70 14.40
C ALA A 42 3.28 0.31 15.44
N GLU A 43 4.59 0.26 15.70
CA GLU A 43 5.27 1.27 16.50
C GLU A 43 5.33 2.62 15.77
N ILE A 44 5.33 2.58 14.43
CA ILE A 44 5.37 3.76 13.57
C ILE A 44 4.41 3.56 12.40
N VAL A 45 3.61 4.57 12.13
CA VAL A 45 2.71 4.61 10.98
C VAL A 45 3.10 5.77 10.07
N PHE A 46 3.61 5.46 8.89
CA PHE A 46 3.87 6.44 7.84
C PHE A 46 2.67 6.60 6.92
N GLY A 47 2.48 7.79 6.36
CA GLY A 47 1.43 8.01 5.37
C GLY A 47 1.29 9.46 4.96
N GLY A 48 0.44 9.72 3.97
CA GLY A 48 0.02 11.09 3.68
C GLY A 48 -0.79 11.65 4.85
N ALA A 49 -0.78 12.97 5.04
CA ALA A 49 -1.54 13.62 6.14
C ALA A 49 -3.02 13.19 6.16
N ARG A 50 -3.63 13.02 4.98
CA ARG A 50 -4.99 12.51 4.82
C ARG A 50 -5.14 11.05 5.30
N HIS A 51 -4.21 10.17 4.93
CA HIS A 51 -4.25 8.77 5.35
C HIS A 51 -4.10 8.62 6.86
N LEU A 52 -3.17 9.38 7.44
CA LEU A 52 -2.96 9.41 8.89
C LEU A 52 -4.21 9.91 9.62
N ALA A 53 -4.89 10.94 9.09
CA ALA A 53 -6.15 11.41 9.65
C ALA A 53 -7.25 10.34 9.59
N LEU A 54 -7.39 9.65 8.45
CA LEU A 54 -8.35 8.56 8.28
C LEU A 54 -8.09 7.39 9.22
N ALA A 55 -6.82 7.06 9.47
CA ALA A 55 -6.40 5.94 10.32
C ALA A 55 -6.23 6.32 11.81
N ALA A 56 -6.34 7.60 12.17
CA ALA A 56 -6.01 8.12 13.49
C ALA A 56 -6.61 7.32 14.67
N PRO A 57 -7.86 6.82 14.62
CA PRO A 57 -8.42 6.03 15.73
C PRO A 57 -7.72 4.69 15.99
N LEU A 58 -7.00 4.14 15.01
CA LEU A 58 -6.28 2.87 15.13
C LEU A 58 -4.81 3.07 15.51
N ILE A 59 -4.21 4.22 15.20
CA ILE A 59 -2.78 4.45 15.40
C ILE A 59 -2.47 4.53 16.90
N ARG A 60 -1.67 3.58 17.40
CA ARG A 60 -1.17 3.57 18.79
C ARG A 60 0.29 4.01 18.90
N GLY A 61 1.07 3.77 17.84
CA GLY A 61 2.45 4.21 17.71
C GLY A 61 2.60 5.67 17.24
N ALA A 62 3.79 6.01 16.75
CA ALA A 62 4.07 7.33 16.22
C ALA A 62 3.51 7.50 14.79
N ALA A 63 2.59 8.45 14.60
CA ALA A 63 2.15 8.88 13.28
C ALA A 63 3.21 9.79 12.64
N ARG A 64 3.72 9.43 11.45
CA ARG A 64 4.75 10.17 10.74
C ARG A 64 4.28 10.55 9.33
N PRO A 65 3.98 11.83 9.07
CA PRO A 65 3.66 12.25 7.71
C PRO A 65 4.86 12.03 6.79
N TRP A 66 4.59 11.79 5.51
CA TRP A 66 5.65 11.74 4.50
C TRP A 66 6.50 13.02 4.51
N PRO A 67 7.83 12.92 4.30
CA PRO A 67 8.66 14.08 4.12
C PRO A 67 8.28 14.82 2.84
N SER A 68 8.58 16.12 2.84
CA SER A 68 8.53 16.96 1.64
C SER A 68 9.92 17.52 1.41
N PRO A 69 10.61 17.20 0.30
CA PRO A 69 10.16 16.35 -0.82
C PRO A 69 10.03 14.84 -0.48
N PHE A 70 9.25 14.11 -1.29
CA PHE A 70 8.92 12.69 -1.07
C PHE A 70 10.07 11.72 -1.42
N ASP A 71 11.07 12.17 -2.15
CA ASP A 71 12.26 11.39 -2.52
C ASP A 71 12.98 10.76 -1.31
N ARG A 72 12.89 11.39 -0.13
CA ARG A 72 13.44 10.87 1.14
C ARG A 72 12.52 9.89 1.88
N ALA A 73 11.34 9.58 1.36
CA ALA A 73 10.35 8.75 2.05
C ALA A 73 10.84 7.31 2.25
N VAL A 74 11.47 6.71 1.24
CA VAL A 74 12.00 5.33 1.34
C VAL A 74 13.11 5.27 2.39
N GLU A 75 14.08 6.18 2.35
CA GLU A 75 15.16 6.27 3.34
C GLU A 75 14.61 6.42 4.77
N ALA A 76 13.58 7.25 4.96
CA ALA A 76 12.95 7.44 6.27
C ALA A 76 12.26 6.18 6.81
N VAL A 77 11.69 5.34 5.93
CA VAL A 77 11.10 4.05 6.33
C VAL A 77 12.21 3.03 6.64
N LEU A 78 13.24 2.94 5.80
CA LEU A 78 14.35 2.00 5.98
C LEU A 78 15.15 2.26 7.26
N ALA A 79 15.23 3.51 7.71
CA ALA A 79 15.86 3.89 8.96
C ALA A 79 15.20 3.24 10.20
N GLU A 80 13.98 2.74 10.07
CA GLU A 80 13.19 2.13 11.15
C GLU A 80 13.17 0.59 11.08
N ARG A 81 13.99 0.00 10.20
CA ARG A 81 14.13 -1.45 10.08
C ARG A 81 14.50 -2.09 11.43
N GLY A 82 13.83 -3.20 11.75
CA GLY A 82 13.93 -3.86 13.06
C GLY A 82 12.82 -3.46 14.04
N ARG A 83 11.97 -2.51 13.66
CA ARG A 83 10.75 -2.12 14.39
C ARG A 83 9.51 -2.55 13.61
N SER A 84 8.37 -2.64 14.28
CA SER A 84 7.08 -2.85 13.61
C SER A 84 6.64 -1.55 12.93
N VAL A 85 6.66 -1.50 11.60
CA VAL A 85 6.33 -0.32 10.81
C VAL A 85 5.14 -0.59 9.90
N CYS A 86 4.20 0.35 9.84
CA CYS A 86 3.11 0.34 8.88
C CYS A 86 3.20 1.58 7.98
N VAL A 87 3.05 1.38 6.67
CA VAL A 87 2.94 2.40 5.65
C VAL A 87 1.52 2.40 5.11
N LEU A 88 0.83 3.53 5.20
CA LEU A 88 -0.49 3.72 4.61
C LEU A 88 -0.36 4.20 3.16
N ALA A 89 -1.08 3.56 2.25
CA ALA A 89 -1.17 3.90 0.84
C ALA A 89 -2.63 4.05 0.39
N SER A 90 -2.89 4.89 -0.62
CA SER A 90 -4.24 4.97 -1.22
C SER A 90 -4.57 3.70 -1.99
N GLY A 91 -5.67 3.02 -1.67
CA GLY A 91 -6.14 1.87 -2.45
C GLY A 91 -5.12 0.72 -2.46
N ASP A 92 -4.68 0.29 -3.63
CA ASP A 92 -3.69 -0.78 -3.76
C ASP A 92 -2.26 -0.20 -3.73
N PRO A 93 -1.40 -0.57 -2.76
CA PRO A 93 -0.03 -0.07 -2.68
C PRO A 93 0.82 -0.32 -3.93
N PHE A 94 0.52 -1.36 -4.71
CA PHE A 94 1.24 -1.77 -5.92
C PHE A 94 0.61 -1.24 -7.22
N HIS A 95 -0.54 -0.57 -7.15
CA HIS A 95 -1.16 0.06 -8.31
C HIS A 95 -0.81 1.56 -8.39
N TYR A 96 0.38 1.86 -8.93
CA TYR A 96 0.96 3.22 -8.96
C TYR A 96 1.21 3.86 -7.59
N GLY A 97 1.27 3.05 -6.53
CA GLY A 97 1.52 3.51 -5.16
C GLY A 97 2.99 3.44 -4.75
N VAL A 98 3.22 3.52 -3.43
CA VAL A 98 4.55 3.48 -2.79
C VAL A 98 5.13 2.06 -2.71
N GLY A 99 4.31 1.02 -2.90
CA GLY A 99 4.69 -0.39 -2.76
C GLY A 99 5.92 -0.77 -3.58
N PRO A 100 5.98 -0.49 -4.90
CA PRO A 100 7.14 -0.83 -5.73
C PRO A 100 8.43 -0.14 -5.27
N LEU A 101 8.35 1.12 -4.81
CA LEU A 101 9.53 1.86 -4.34
C LEU A 101 10.14 1.22 -3.08
N LEU A 102 9.31 0.69 -2.19
CA LEU A 102 9.76 0.00 -0.98
C LEU A 102 10.22 -1.43 -1.29
N ALA A 103 9.51 -2.13 -2.19
CA ALA A 103 9.86 -3.49 -2.61
C ALA A 103 11.19 -3.55 -3.38
N ASP A 104 11.55 -2.51 -4.13
CA ASP A 104 12.85 -2.44 -4.81
C ASP A 104 14.03 -2.34 -3.82
N ALA A 105 13.78 -1.88 -2.59
CA ALA A 105 14.82 -1.66 -1.57
C ALA A 105 14.91 -2.79 -0.52
N LEU A 106 13.98 -3.75 -0.52
CA LEU A 106 13.84 -4.75 0.54
C LEU A 106 13.60 -6.16 -0.01
N PRO A 107 14.07 -7.20 0.69
CA PRO A 107 13.67 -8.57 0.40
C PRO A 107 12.15 -8.76 0.55
N ALA A 108 11.57 -9.61 -0.28
CA ALA A 108 10.13 -9.86 -0.28
C ALA A 108 9.61 -10.45 1.05
N ASP A 109 10.43 -11.18 1.80
CA ASP A 109 10.05 -11.76 3.10
C ASP A 109 10.08 -10.75 4.26
N GLU A 110 10.53 -9.53 4.01
CA GLU A 110 10.51 -8.42 4.98
C GLU A 110 9.27 -7.53 4.86
N ILE A 111 8.50 -7.69 3.78
CA ILE A 111 7.33 -6.88 3.47
C ILE A 111 6.06 -7.74 3.50
N VAL A 112 5.02 -7.21 4.14
CA VAL A 112 3.64 -7.68 3.94
C VAL A 112 2.81 -6.55 3.35
N ALA A 113 2.06 -6.84 2.29
CA ALA A 113 1.19 -5.86 1.65
C ALA A 113 -0.28 -6.30 1.75
N VAL A 114 -1.14 -5.38 2.18
CA VAL A 114 -2.58 -5.61 2.28
C VAL A 114 -3.30 -4.56 1.42
N PRO A 115 -3.78 -4.91 0.22
CA PRO A 115 -4.39 -3.94 -0.69
C PRO A 115 -5.82 -3.57 -0.26
N ALA A 116 -6.22 -2.36 -0.64
CA ALA A 116 -7.63 -1.96 -0.75
C ALA A 116 -7.99 -1.75 -2.24
N PRO A 117 -9.28 -1.67 -2.62
CA PRO A 117 -9.66 -1.40 -4.01
C PRO A 117 -8.96 -0.15 -4.57
N SER A 118 -8.28 -0.30 -5.70
CA SER A 118 -7.60 0.80 -6.39
C SER A 118 -8.59 1.81 -6.97
N ALA A 119 -8.12 3.03 -7.27
CA ALA A 119 -8.94 4.04 -7.92
C ALA A 119 -9.57 3.55 -9.25
N PHE A 120 -8.83 2.76 -10.03
CA PHE A 120 -9.34 2.17 -11.27
C PHE A 120 -10.38 1.07 -11.02
N SER A 121 -10.17 0.21 -10.03
CA SER A 121 -11.16 -0.80 -9.62
C SER A 121 -12.48 -0.13 -9.21
N LEU A 122 -12.39 0.94 -8.41
CA LEU A 122 -13.55 1.71 -7.97
C LEU A 122 -14.25 2.43 -9.13
N ALA A 123 -13.48 3.05 -10.04
CA ALA A 123 -14.03 3.74 -11.20
C ALA A 123 -14.73 2.77 -12.17
N ALA A 124 -14.07 1.66 -12.51
CA ALA A 124 -14.62 0.65 -13.40
C ALA A 124 -15.93 0.05 -12.85
N ALA A 125 -15.96 -0.28 -11.55
CA ALA A 125 -17.17 -0.79 -10.90
C ALA A 125 -18.33 0.24 -10.92
N ARG A 126 -18.03 1.53 -10.69
CA ARG A 126 -19.05 2.60 -10.71
C ARG A 126 -19.57 2.90 -12.12
N LEU A 127 -18.72 2.78 -13.14
CA LEU A 127 -19.05 3.08 -14.53
C LEU A 127 -19.55 1.86 -15.30
N GLY A 128 -19.52 0.67 -14.69
CA GLY A 128 -19.88 -0.59 -15.34
C GLY A 128 -18.87 -1.01 -16.43
N TRP A 129 -17.62 -0.57 -16.32
CA TRP A 129 -16.59 -0.87 -17.30
C TRP A 129 -15.87 -2.18 -16.94
N PRO A 130 -15.63 -3.07 -17.93
CA PRO A 130 -14.76 -4.22 -17.71
C PRO A 130 -13.32 -3.73 -17.48
N LEU A 131 -12.85 -3.83 -16.23
CA LEU A 131 -11.50 -3.35 -15.87
C LEU A 131 -10.41 -4.04 -16.70
N ALA A 132 -10.59 -5.32 -17.03
CA ALA A 132 -9.66 -6.10 -17.85
C ALA A 132 -9.45 -5.51 -19.26
N ASP A 133 -10.45 -4.79 -19.79
CA ASP A 133 -10.40 -4.15 -21.10
C ASP A 133 -10.18 -2.63 -21.00
N THR A 134 -10.05 -2.09 -19.78
CA THR A 134 -9.91 -0.65 -19.54
C THR A 134 -8.45 -0.26 -19.45
N THR A 135 -8.02 0.66 -20.32
CA THR A 135 -6.66 1.24 -20.22
C THR A 135 -6.57 2.11 -18.98
N CYS A 136 -5.67 1.76 -18.05
CA CYS A 136 -5.41 2.50 -16.82
C CYS A 136 -4.10 3.29 -16.96
N LEU A 137 -4.13 4.60 -16.68
CA LEU A 137 -2.97 5.50 -16.83
C LEU A 137 -2.77 6.35 -15.57
N SER A 138 -1.54 6.42 -15.06
CA SER A 138 -1.18 7.33 -13.97
C SER A 138 -0.35 8.50 -14.48
N LEU A 139 -0.76 9.71 -14.11
CA LEU A 139 -0.03 10.95 -14.37
C LEU A 139 0.67 11.47 -13.12
N HIS A 140 0.48 10.80 -11.98
CA HIS A 140 1.10 11.22 -10.73
C HIS A 140 2.62 11.02 -10.82
N GLY A 141 3.37 12.13 -10.70
CA GLY A 141 4.84 12.13 -10.85
C GLY A 141 5.33 11.81 -12.26
N ARG A 142 4.46 11.85 -13.28
CA ARG A 142 4.77 11.45 -14.67
C ARG A 142 4.34 12.53 -15.66
N SER A 143 4.92 12.50 -16.86
CA SER A 143 4.56 13.47 -17.91
C SER A 143 3.09 13.31 -18.34
N PRO A 144 2.33 14.42 -18.50
CA PRO A 144 0.99 14.37 -19.10
C PRO A 144 1.00 13.90 -20.56
N ASP A 145 2.15 13.90 -21.24
CA ASP A 145 2.26 13.41 -22.61
C ASP A 145 1.95 11.91 -22.75
N LEU A 146 1.97 11.16 -21.64
CA LEU A 146 1.56 9.74 -21.61
C LEU A 146 0.11 9.52 -22.06
N ILE A 147 -0.75 10.54 -22.02
CA ILE A 147 -2.14 10.42 -22.47
C ILE A 147 -2.22 10.46 -24.00
N ARG A 148 -1.25 11.06 -24.70
CA ARG A 148 -1.36 11.36 -26.14
C ARG A 148 -1.73 10.16 -27.03
N PRO A 149 -1.15 8.95 -26.85
CA PRO A 149 -1.52 7.78 -27.65
C PRO A 149 -2.98 7.33 -27.47
N HIS A 150 -3.67 7.82 -26.43
CA HIS A 150 -5.03 7.46 -26.06
C HIS A 150 -6.06 8.55 -26.38
N LEU A 151 -5.64 9.70 -26.91
CA LEU A 151 -6.52 10.84 -27.24
C LEU A 151 -6.90 10.92 -28.72
N HIS A 152 -6.36 10.05 -29.56
CA HIS A 152 -6.71 9.97 -30.99
C HIS A 152 -7.27 8.57 -31.30
N PRO A 153 -8.28 8.48 -32.19
CA PRO A 153 -8.86 7.22 -32.62
C PRO A 153 -7.86 6.32 -33.36
#